data_AF-A0A429F0U8-F1
#
_entry.id   AF-A0A429F0U8-F1
#
_cell.length_a   1.000
_cell.length_b   1.000
_cell.length_c   1.000
_cell.angle_alpha   90.00
_cell.angle_beta   90.00
_cell.angle_gamma   90.00
#
_symmetry.space_group_name_H-M   'P 1'
#
loop_
_entity.id
_entity.type
_entity.pdbx_description
1 polymer ?
#
loop_
_entity_poly.entity_id
_entity_poly.type
_entity_poly.pdbx_seq_one_letter_code
_entity_poly.pdbx_strand_id
1 'polypeptide(L)'
;MWPEGEEALRKLDDHGLPTSRVHPVVVATTTAARGGLLWFVVAALLAVRRGPSRRAGVCGLVAAGAGMLSGHLLSALIRRPRPATRRLPARESLPERPNSFSFPSKHAVTAAAFTTAVALRSPKAGAAVAPLAFVVCYGRVRTHVHWPTDVFGGVALGFAVAYRLRGRH
;
A
#
# COMPACT_ATOMS: atom_id res chain seq x y z
N MET A 1 -39.05 -6.42 -1.03
CA MET A 1 -37.77 -6.14 -1.70
C MET A 1 -37.58 -4.64 -1.67
N TRP A 2 -36.58 -4.12 -0.94
CA TRP A 2 -36.46 -2.69 -0.59
C TRP A 2 -35.76 -1.89 -1.71
N PRO A 3 -36.39 -0.85 -2.31
CA PRO A 3 -35.86 -0.13 -3.49
C PRO A 3 -34.47 0.49 -3.29
N GLU A 4 -34.18 0.99 -2.08
CA GLU A 4 -32.88 1.61 -1.80
C GLU A 4 -31.74 0.58 -1.75
N GLY A 5 -32.05 -0.70 -1.54
CA GLY A 5 -31.08 -1.78 -1.53
C GLY A 5 -30.51 -2.04 -2.94
N GLU A 6 -31.36 -2.02 -3.96
CA GLU A 6 -30.91 -2.16 -5.35
C GLU A 6 -30.10 -0.94 -5.83
N GLU A 7 -30.52 0.26 -5.43
CA GLU A 7 -29.81 1.52 -5.68
C GLU A 7 -28.40 1.52 -5.04
N ALA A 8 -28.28 0.97 -3.82
CA ALA A 8 -27.01 0.82 -3.13
C ALA A 8 -26.11 -0.24 -3.79
N LEU A 9 -26.68 -1.37 -4.23
CA LEU A 9 -25.95 -2.42 -4.95
C LEU A 9 -25.44 -1.93 -6.31
N ARG A 10 -26.21 -1.08 -7.02
CA ARG A 10 -25.76 -0.43 -8.27
C ARG A 10 -24.53 0.48 -8.08
N LYS A 11 -24.21 0.87 -6.85
CA LYS A 11 -23.05 1.69 -6.50
C LYS A 11 -21.83 0.85 -6.08
N LEU A 12 -21.91 -0.47 -6.14
CA LEU A 12 -20.80 -1.40 -5.90
C LEU A 12 -20.33 -2.01 -7.24
N ASP A 13 -19.07 -2.45 -7.28
CA ASP A 13 -18.58 -3.30 -8.37
C ASP A 13 -18.87 -4.79 -8.10
N ASP A 14 -18.45 -5.65 -9.02
CA ASP A 14 -18.58 -7.12 -8.95
C ASP A 14 -17.85 -7.74 -7.73
N HIS A 15 -17.10 -6.94 -6.97
CA HIS A 15 -16.38 -7.34 -5.76
C HIS A 15 -16.91 -6.65 -4.50
N GLY A 16 -18.04 -5.94 -4.58
CA GLY A 16 -18.67 -5.26 -3.45
C GLY A 16 -17.98 -3.96 -3.04
N LEU A 17 -17.11 -3.40 -3.88
CA LEU A 17 -16.40 -2.14 -3.61
C LEU A 17 -17.20 -0.94 -4.13
N PRO A 18 -17.35 0.13 -3.32
CA PRO A 18 -18.04 1.32 -3.79
C PRO A 18 -17.34 1.93 -5.01
N THR A 19 -18.13 2.32 -6.00
CA THR A 19 -17.68 2.99 -7.24
C THR A 19 -17.64 4.51 -7.09
N SER A 20 -18.19 5.04 -5.99
CA SER A 20 -18.20 6.46 -5.64
C SER A 20 -16.81 7.02 -5.33
N ARG A 21 -16.68 8.35 -5.35
CA ARG A 21 -15.41 9.05 -5.07
C ARG A 21 -14.80 8.63 -3.74
N VAL A 22 -13.47 8.60 -3.71
CA VAL A 22 -12.69 8.23 -2.53
C VAL A 22 -12.42 9.47 -1.68
N HIS A 23 -12.48 9.31 -0.36
CA HIS A 23 -12.23 10.40 0.58
C HIS A 23 -10.83 11.04 0.36
N PRO A 24 -10.70 12.38 0.40
CA PRO A 24 -9.44 13.07 0.09
C PRO A 24 -8.24 12.61 0.92
N VAL A 25 -8.44 12.26 2.19
CA VAL A 25 -7.36 11.75 3.06
C VAL A 25 -6.76 10.47 2.48
N VAL A 26 -7.58 9.52 2.03
CA VAL A 26 -7.10 8.25 1.45
C VAL A 26 -6.36 8.51 0.14
N VAL A 27 -6.85 9.45 -0.68
CA VAL A 27 -6.21 9.89 -1.92
C VAL A 27 -4.85 10.53 -1.63
N ALA A 28 -4.79 11.46 -0.68
CA ALA A 28 -3.57 12.16 -0.29
C ALA A 28 -2.52 11.19 0.25
N THR A 29 -2.90 10.29 1.17
CA THR A 29 -1.99 9.27 1.72
C THR A 29 -1.47 8.34 0.63
N THR A 30 -2.35 7.86 -0.26
CA THR A 30 -1.95 6.98 -1.37
C THR A 30 -1.02 7.70 -2.34
N THR A 31 -1.27 8.98 -2.61
CA THR A 31 -0.45 9.81 -3.50
C THR A 31 0.91 10.10 -2.87
N ALA A 32 0.98 10.39 -1.56
CA ALA A 32 2.24 10.58 -0.85
C ALA A 32 3.07 9.30 -0.78
N ALA A 33 2.44 8.12 -0.78
CA ALA A 33 3.15 6.84 -0.84
C ALA A 33 3.82 6.59 -2.21
N ARG A 34 3.46 7.36 -3.25
CA ARG A 34 4.09 7.29 -4.56
C ARG A 34 5.57 7.68 -4.47
N GLY A 35 6.42 6.86 -5.09
CA GLY A 35 7.87 7.07 -5.06
C GLY A 35 8.51 6.92 -3.68
N GLY A 36 7.75 6.55 -2.65
CA GLY A 36 8.26 6.33 -1.29
C GLY A 36 8.35 7.56 -0.40
N LEU A 37 7.90 8.75 -0.83
CA LEU A 37 7.99 10.00 -0.06
C LEU A 37 7.38 9.85 1.35
N LEU A 38 6.20 9.25 1.46
CA LEU A 38 5.54 8.97 2.74
C LEU A 38 6.47 8.23 3.72
N TRP A 39 7.18 7.21 3.24
CA TRP A 39 8.05 6.39 4.07
C TRP A 39 9.31 7.14 4.50
N PHE A 40 9.85 8.02 3.66
CA PHE A 40 10.94 8.92 4.05
C PHE A 40 10.49 9.89 5.16
N VAL A 41 9.30 10.48 5.06
CA VAL A 41 8.74 11.35 6.11
C VAL A 41 8.54 10.58 7.41
N VAL A 42 7.94 9.39 7.35
CA VAL A 42 7.75 8.54 8.55
C VAL A 42 9.10 8.16 9.16
N ALA A 43 10.10 7.79 8.37
CA ALA A 43 11.44 7.49 8.86
C ALA A 43 12.12 8.70 9.51
N ALA A 44 11.95 9.90 8.94
CA ALA A 44 12.46 11.14 9.53
C ALA A 44 11.80 11.43 10.88
N LEU A 45 10.47 11.27 10.99
CA LEU A 45 9.74 11.42 12.25
C LEU A 45 10.21 10.41 13.31
N LEU A 46 10.43 9.16 12.91
CA LEU A 46 10.98 8.12 13.81
C LEU A 46 12.43 8.42 14.23
N ALA A 47 13.18 9.19 13.44
CA ALA A 47 14.55 9.58 13.71
C ALA A 47 14.69 10.80 14.66
N VAL A 48 13.60 11.56 14.92
CA VAL A 48 13.60 12.72 15.83
C VAL A 48 14.06 12.31 17.24
N ARG A 49 13.62 11.15 17.72
CA ARG A 49 14.09 10.58 18.99
C ARG A 49 15.23 9.60 18.72
N ARG A 50 16.40 9.85 19.29
CA ARG A 50 17.49 8.86 19.29
C ARG A 50 17.04 7.60 20.03
N GLY A 51 17.49 6.43 19.56
CA GLY A 51 17.15 5.14 20.14
C GLY A 51 16.61 4.12 19.12
N PRO A 52 15.88 3.09 19.59
CA PRO A 52 15.38 1.99 18.76
C PRO A 52 14.52 2.45 17.58
N SER A 53 13.72 3.51 17.75
CA SER A 53 12.84 4.07 16.70
C SER A 53 13.62 4.60 15.50
N ARG A 54 14.77 5.28 15.70
CA ARG A 54 15.63 5.74 14.60
C ARG A 54 16.16 4.56 13.78
N ARG A 55 16.66 3.52 14.45
CA ARG A 55 17.13 2.29 13.77
C ARG A 55 15.98 1.59 13.04
N ALA A 56 14.80 1.56 13.64
CA ALA A 56 13.59 1.01 13.02
C ALA A 56 13.22 1.74 11.71
N GLY A 57 13.29 3.08 11.69
CA GLY A 57 13.06 3.87 10.48
C GLY A 57 14.06 3.57 9.36
N VAL A 58 15.35 3.46 9.68
CA VAL A 58 16.40 3.10 8.70
C VAL A 58 16.17 1.68 8.15
N CYS A 59 15.93 0.69 9.02
CA CYS A 59 15.59 -0.67 8.59
C CYS A 59 14.32 -0.68 7.73
N GLY A 60 13.33 0.15 8.07
CA GLY A 60 12.11 0.37 7.29
C GLY A 60 12.40 0.83 5.87
N LEU A 61 13.26 1.84 5.70
CA LEU A 61 13.63 2.34 4.36
C LEU A 61 14.39 1.30 3.54
N VAL A 62 15.33 0.59 4.15
CA VAL A 62 16.07 -0.49 3.47
C VAL A 62 15.11 -1.59 3.01
N ALA A 63 14.18 -2.01 3.86
CA ALA A 63 13.18 -3.01 3.51
C ALA A 63 12.22 -2.52 2.42
N ALA A 64 11.78 -1.26 2.48
CA ALA A 64 10.94 -0.66 1.45
C ALA A 64 11.65 -0.59 0.09
N GLY A 65 12.93 -0.22 0.06
CA GLY A 65 13.75 -0.21 -1.16
C GLY A 65 13.91 -1.61 -1.76
N ALA A 66 14.26 -2.60 -0.95
CA ALA A 66 14.36 -3.99 -1.39
C ALA A 66 13.00 -4.54 -1.85
N GLY A 67 11.91 -4.17 -1.17
CA GLY A 67 10.54 -4.52 -1.54
C GLY A 67 10.15 -3.91 -2.88
N MET A 68 10.48 -2.64 -3.11
CA MET A 68 10.26 -1.97 -4.40
C MET A 68 10.95 -2.73 -5.54
N LEU A 69 12.24 -3.07 -5.38
CA LEU A 69 12.99 -3.84 -6.36
C LEU A 69 12.32 -5.20 -6.63
N SER A 70 12.01 -5.95 -5.57
CA SER A 70 11.36 -7.26 -5.66
C SER A 70 10.00 -7.17 -6.36
N GLY A 71 9.22 -6.13 -6.06
CA GLY A 71 7.94 -5.87 -6.68
C GLY A 71 8.06 -5.54 -8.18
N HIS A 72 9.09 -4.81 -8.59
CA HIS A 72 9.36 -4.56 -10.01
C HIS A 72 9.74 -5.85 -10.76
N LEU A 73 10.61 -6.68 -10.19
CA LEU A 73 10.99 -7.96 -10.77
C LEU A 73 9.78 -8.87 -10.94
N LEU A 74 9.00 -9.07 -9.87
CA LEU A 74 7.81 -9.93 -9.92
C LEU A 74 6.75 -9.41 -10.90
N SER A 75 6.63 -8.08 -11.01
CA SER A 75 5.72 -7.44 -11.96
C SER A 75 6.12 -7.69 -13.42
N ALA A 76 7.42 -7.70 -13.72
CA ALA A 76 7.93 -8.02 -15.05
C ALA A 76 7.72 -9.50 -15.44
N LEU A 77 7.66 -10.39 -14.45
CA LEU A 77 7.42 -11.82 -14.64
C LEU A 77 5.93 -12.15 -14.85
N ILE A 78 5.05 -11.65 -13.97
CA ILE A 78 3.63 -12.05 -13.96
C ILE A 78 2.80 -11.26 -14.98
N ARG A 79 3.15 -10.00 -15.24
CA ARG A 79 2.53 -9.16 -16.28
C ARG A 79 1.00 -9.05 -16.22
N ARG A 80 0.42 -9.13 -15.02
CA ARG A 80 -1.04 -9.10 -14.83
C ARG A 80 -1.63 -7.76 -15.29
N PRO A 81 -2.74 -7.76 -16.06
CA PRO A 81 -3.45 -6.52 -16.42
C PRO A 81 -4.17 -5.90 -15.21
N ARG A 82 -4.40 -4.58 -15.27
CA ARG A 82 -5.14 -3.82 -14.25
C ARG A 82 -6.66 -3.96 -14.43
N PRO A 83 -7.47 -3.69 -13.38
CA PRO A 83 -8.91 -3.58 -13.50
C PRO A 83 -9.32 -2.56 -14.59
N ALA A 84 -10.33 -2.90 -15.39
CA ALA A 84 -10.82 -2.07 -16.49
C ALA A 84 -11.80 -0.98 -16.00
N THR A 85 -11.39 -0.18 -15.02
CA THR A 85 -12.27 0.72 -14.24
C THR A 85 -12.03 2.20 -14.52
N ARG A 86 -11.43 2.55 -15.67
CA ARG A 86 -10.92 3.90 -15.97
C ARG A 86 -11.95 5.03 -15.85
N ARG A 87 -13.25 4.74 -15.98
CA ARG A 87 -14.36 5.72 -15.94
C ARG A 87 -15.10 5.75 -14.60
N LEU A 88 -14.68 4.97 -13.60
CA LEU A 88 -15.33 4.99 -12.28
C LEU A 88 -14.93 6.26 -11.50
N PRO A 89 -15.87 6.95 -10.82
CA PRO A 89 -15.54 8.08 -9.95
C PRO A 89 -14.48 7.75 -8.88
N ALA A 90 -14.51 6.54 -8.35
CA ALA A 90 -13.48 6.00 -7.46
C ALA A 90 -12.08 6.01 -8.09
N ARG A 91 -12.00 5.64 -9.38
CA ARG A 91 -10.74 5.58 -10.13
C ARG A 91 -10.22 6.94 -10.52
N GLU A 92 -11.11 7.86 -10.86
CA GLU A 92 -10.81 9.27 -11.17
C GLU A 92 -10.33 10.06 -9.96
N SER A 93 -10.59 9.56 -8.74
CA SER A 93 -10.11 10.19 -7.50
C SER A 93 -8.57 10.17 -7.40
N LEU A 94 -7.88 9.30 -8.14
CA LEU A 94 -6.42 9.29 -8.21
C LEU A 94 -5.91 10.02 -9.46
N PRO A 95 -4.94 10.94 -9.31
CA PRO A 95 -4.35 11.64 -10.45
C PRO A 95 -3.47 10.71 -11.31
N GLU A 96 -2.96 9.62 -10.73
CA GLU A 96 -2.08 8.71 -11.45
C GLU A 96 -2.84 7.77 -12.41
N ARG A 97 -2.26 7.56 -13.60
CA ARG A 97 -2.69 6.57 -14.58
C ARG A 97 -1.52 5.61 -14.87
N PRO A 98 -1.34 4.56 -14.06
CA PRO A 98 -0.21 3.65 -14.23
C PRO A 98 -0.37 2.85 -15.52
N ASN A 99 0.67 2.85 -16.35
CA ASN A 99 0.79 2.01 -17.55
C ASN A 99 1.55 0.70 -17.29
N SER A 100 1.97 0.47 -16.04
CA SER A 100 2.65 -0.77 -15.63
C SER A 100 1.66 -1.84 -15.14
N PHE A 101 2.12 -3.09 -15.09
CA PHE A 101 1.33 -4.24 -14.64
C PHE A 101 0.79 -4.08 -13.20
N SER A 102 -0.29 -4.81 -12.92
CA SER A 102 -1.07 -4.71 -11.69
C SER A 102 -0.47 -5.50 -10.53
N PHE A 103 0.05 -6.69 -10.79
CA PHE A 103 0.58 -7.57 -9.75
C PHE A 103 2.10 -7.46 -9.60
N PRO A 104 2.64 -7.49 -8.37
CA PRO A 104 1.95 -7.15 -7.12
C PRO A 104 1.74 -5.62 -7.03
N SER A 105 0.90 -5.17 -6.10
CA SER A 105 0.80 -3.75 -5.78
C SER A 105 2.07 -3.25 -5.12
N LYS A 106 2.91 -2.50 -5.85
CA LYS A 106 4.17 -1.94 -5.31
C LYS A 106 3.98 -1.05 -4.08
N HIS A 107 2.87 -0.31 -4.00
CA HIS A 107 2.51 0.47 -2.81
C HIS A 107 2.24 -0.43 -1.60
N ALA A 108 1.57 -1.57 -1.80
CA ALA A 108 1.35 -2.55 -0.74
C ALA A 108 2.66 -3.24 -0.32
N VAL A 109 3.52 -3.58 -1.30
CA VAL A 109 4.85 -4.17 -1.02
C VAL A 109 5.69 -3.24 -0.14
N THR A 110 5.83 -1.97 -0.53
CA THR A 110 6.66 -1.03 0.23
C THR A 110 6.05 -0.67 1.59
N ALA A 111 4.73 -0.53 1.68
CA ALA A 111 4.04 -0.30 2.94
C ALA A 111 4.25 -1.45 3.93
N ALA A 112 4.00 -2.68 3.47
CA ALA A 112 4.17 -3.86 4.31
C ALA A 112 5.63 -4.08 4.69
N ALA A 113 6.57 -3.90 3.75
CA ALA A 113 8.00 -4.04 4.05
C ALA A 113 8.49 -3.02 5.07
N PHE A 114 8.14 -1.74 4.88
CA PHE A 114 8.51 -0.67 5.81
C PHE A 114 7.95 -0.94 7.21
N THR A 115 6.63 -1.13 7.31
CA THR A 115 5.95 -1.30 8.60
C THR A 115 6.40 -2.56 9.31
N THR A 116 6.60 -3.67 8.59
CA THR A 116 7.10 -4.93 9.19
C THR A 116 8.51 -4.74 9.74
N ALA A 117 9.42 -4.11 8.99
CA ALA A 117 10.79 -3.88 9.46
C ALA A 117 10.82 -2.92 10.66
N VAL A 118 9.96 -1.90 10.68
CA VAL A 118 9.80 -1.03 11.86
C VAL A 118 9.29 -1.82 13.06
N ALA A 119 8.23 -2.62 12.88
CA ALA A 119 7.62 -3.42 13.95
C ALA A 119 8.59 -4.45 14.55
N LEU A 120 9.41 -5.10 13.72
CA LEU A 120 10.43 -6.06 14.17
C LEU A 120 11.52 -5.41 15.04
N ARG A 121 11.77 -4.10 14.89
CA ARG A 121 12.79 -3.37 15.65
C ARG A 121 12.20 -2.56 16.81
N SER A 122 10.97 -2.07 16.67
CA SER A 122 10.24 -1.30 17.67
C SER A 122 8.73 -1.58 17.52
N PRO A 123 8.18 -2.55 18.26
CA PRO A 123 6.77 -2.94 18.14
C PRO A 123 5.80 -1.78 18.34
N LYS A 124 6.08 -0.88 19.29
CA LYS A 124 5.26 0.33 19.53
C LYS A 124 5.25 1.27 18.33
N ALA A 125 6.42 1.51 17.70
CA ALA A 125 6.49 2.34 16.50
C ALA A 125 5.81 1.64 15.31
N GLY A 126 5.98 0.32 15.16
CA GLY A 126 5.31 -0.46 14.13
C GLY A 126 3.79 -0.38 14.25
N ALA A 127 3.25 -0.54 15.46
CA ALA A 127 1.83 -0.39 15.75
C ALA A 127 1.31 1.02 15.40
N ALA A 128 2.10 2.07 15.67
CA ALA A 128 1.74 3.44 15.30
C ALA A 128 1.74 3.68 13.77
N VAL A 129 2.61 3.01 13.01
CA VAL A 129 2.70 3.14 11.55
C VAL A 129 1.69 2.23 10.82
N ALA A 130 1.24 1.13 11.44
CA ALA A 130 0.36 0.15 10.80
C ALA A 130 -0.96 0.72 10.23
N PRO A 131 -1.68 1.63 10.92
CA PRO A 131 -2.88 2.26 10.36
C PRO A 131 -2.60 3.02 9.05
N LEU A 132 -1.44 3.68 8.96
CA LEU A 132 -1.05 4.41 7.75
C LEU A 132 -0.80 3.44 6.58
N ALA A 133 -0.11 2.33 6.83
CA ALA A 133 0.08 1.27 5.82
C ALA A 133 -1.25 0.65 5.39
N PHE A 134 -2.18 0.46 6.32
CA PHE A 134 -3.54 0.00 6.02
C PHE A 134 -4.27 0.98 5.08
N VAL A 135 -4.24 2.29 5.38
CA VAL A 135 -4.86 3.32 4.52
C VAL A 135 -4.27 3.31 3.11
N VAL A 136 -2.95 3.13 2.96
CA VAL A 136 -2.31 2.99 1.65
C VAL A 136 -2.84 1.77 0.91
N CYS A 137 -2.86 0.60 1.55
CA CYS A 137 -3.34 -0.65 0.96
C CYS A 137 -4.83 -0.59 0.58
N TYR A 138 -5.66 -0.10 1.50
CA TYR A 138 -7.08 0.13 1.28
C TYR A 138 -7.31 1.09 0.10
N GLY A 139 -6.55 2.19 0.04
CA GLY A 139 -6.62 3.14 -1.07
C GLY A 139 -6.39 2.49 -2.43
N ARG A 140 -5.49 1.50 -2.55
CA ARG A 140 -5.24 0.78 -3.83
C ARG A 140 -6.44 -0.04 -4.29
N VAL A 141 -7.20 -0.63 -3.37
CA VAL A 141 -8.41 -1.40 -3.67
C VAL A 141 -9.59 -0.44 -3.90
N ARG A 142 -9.80 0.51 -2.98
CA ARG A 142 -10.94 1.44 -2.98
C ARG A 142 -10.97 2.38 -4.20
N THR A 143 -9.82 2.65 -4.80
CA THR A 143 -9.70 3.45 -6.05
C THR A 143 -9.66 2.58 -7.31
N HIS A 144 -9.86 1.26 -7.17
CA HIS A 144 -9.95 0.31 -8.29
C HIS A 144 -8.72 0.26 -9.19
N VAL A 145 -7.56 0.71 -8.72
CA VAL A 145 -6.30 0.65 -9.49
C VAL A 145 -5.64 -0.73 -9.44
N HIS A 146 -6.00 -1.54 -8.45
CA HIS A 146 -5.49 -2.88 -8.20
C HIS A 146 -6.62 -3.82 -7.78
N TRP A 147 -6.47 -5.09 -8.12
CA TRP A 147 -7.30 -6.15 -7.57
C TRP A 147 -6.95 -6.37 -6.09
N PRO A 148 -7.89 -6.84 -5.24
CA PRO A 148 -7.58 -7.21 -3.86
C PRO A 148 -6.39 -8.18 -3.75
N THR A 149 -6.29 -9.14 -4.67
CA THR A 149 -5.19 -10.11 -4.73
C THR A 149 -3.84 -9.48 -5.05
N ASP A 150 -3.78 -8.37 -5.78
CA ASP A 150 -2.52 -7.64 -5.99
C ASP A 150 -2.00 -7.03 -4.69
N VAL A 151 -2.92 -6.59 -3.83
CA VAL A 151 -2.61 -5.98 -2.53
C VAL A 151 -2.19 -7.06 -1.55
N PHE A 152 -2.92 -8.17 -1.44
CA PHE A 152 -2.52 -9.30 -0.59
C PHE A 152 -1.17 -9.88 -1.01
N GLY A 153 -0.94 -10.11 -2.31
CA GLY A 153 0.35 -10.56 -2.82
C GLY A 153 1.47 -9.55 -2.53
N GLY A 154 1.16 -8.25 -2.62
CA GLY A 154 2.10 -7.20 -2.25
C GLY A 154 2.46 -7.21 -0.76
N VAL A 155 1.46 -7.33 0.11
CA VAL A 155 1.66 -7.42 1.57
C VAL A 155 2.51 -8.64 1.92
N ALA A 156 2.20 -9.81 1.35
CA ALA A 156 2.95 -11.04 1.57
C ALA A 156 4.42 -10.90 1.14
N LEU A 157 4.68 -10.34 -0.05
CA LEU A 157 6.03 -10.07 -0.54
C LEU A 157 6.77 -9.08 0.36
N GLY A 158 6.12 -7.98 0.75
CA GLY A 158 6.73 -6.97 1.62
C GLY A 158 7.10 -7.54 2.99
N PHE A 159 6.22 -8.32 3.59
CA PHE A 159 6.50 -9.05 4.83
C PHE A 159 7.72 -9.98 4.66
N ALA A 160 7.75 -10.80 3.61
CA ALA A 160 8.85 -11.73 3.35
C ALA A 160 10.20 -11.02 3.20
N VAL A 161 10.23 -9.90 2.46
CA VAL A 161 11.43 -9.07 2.29
C VAL A 161 11.90 -8.51 3.63
N ALA A 162 11.01 -7.88 4.40
CA ALA A 162 11.37 -7.32 5.70
C ALA A 162 11.84 -8.39 6.69
N TYR A 163 11.15 -9.53 6.72
CA TYR A 163 11.52 -10.68 7.54
C TYR A 163 12.89 -11.22 7.15
N ARG A 164 13.23 -11.28 5.86
CA ARG A 164 14.54 -11.77 5.38
C ARG A 164 15.69 -10.81 5.71
N LEU A 165 15.39 -9.51 5.76
CA LEU A 165 16.33 -8.45 6.11
C LEU A 165 16.45 -8.20 7.62
N ARG A 166 15.66 -8.90 8.45
CA ARG A 166 15.80 -8.80 9.91
C ARG A 166 17.17 -9.38 10.32
N GLY A 167 18.15 -8.51 10.52
CA GLY A 167 19.47 -8.93 11.01
C GLY A 167 19.31 -9.62 12.36
N ARG A 168 19.91 -10.81 12.52
CA ARG A 168 20.03 -11.51 13.80
C ARG A 168 21.20 -10.88 14.58
N HIS A 169 20.94 -9.75 15.25
CA HIS A 169 21.87 -9.16 16.21
C HIS A 169 21.08 -8.67 17.41
#